data_AF-A0A061IKX6-F1
#
_entry.id   AF-A0A061IKX6-F1
#
_cell.length_a   1.000
_cell.length_b   1.000
_cell.length_c   1.000
_cell.angle_alpha   90.00
_cell.angle_beta   90.00
_cell.angle_gamma   90.00
#
_symmetry.space_group_name_H-M   'P 1'
#
loop_
_entity.id
_entity.type
_entity.pdbx_description
1 polymer ?
#
loop_
_entity_poly.entity_id
_entity_poly.type
_entity_poly.pdbx_seq_one_letter_code
_entity_poly.pdbx_strand_id
1 'polypeptide(L)'
;MKSSSVETVHCAEVRPAVPRRVKNFAIWLRYDSQHGTHLVPRIPGPDHCWGGHSVLDMGAQHRVRAHSRNMMKVEEIAEGKC
;
A
#
# COMPACT_ATOMS: atom_id res chain seq x y z
N MET A 1 -4.84 1.27 21.97
CA MET A 1 -5.32 2.48 22.66
C MET A 1 -6.65 2.87 22.04
N LYS A 2 -7.67 3.22 22.83
CA LYS A 2 -8.98 3.65 22.28
C LYS A 2 -8.91 5.14 21.93
N SER A 3 -9.61 5.59 20.90
CA SER A 3 -9.59 6.99 20.48
C SER A 3 -10.01 7.96 21.59
N SER A 4 -10.93 7.53 22.47
CA SER A 4 -11.42 8.35 23.59
C SER A 4 -10.39 8.63 24.67
N SER A 5 -9.26 7.90 24.69
CA SER A 5 -8.21 8.04 25.70
C SER A 5 -6.94 8.71 25.17
N VAL A 6 -6.98 9.28 23.96
CA VAL A 6 -5.79 9.81 23.27
C VAL A 6 -6.12 11.11 22.56
N GLU A 7 -5.11 11.94 22.38
CA GLU A 7 -5.18 13.17 21.60
C GLU A 7 -4.23 13.07 20.40
N THR A 8 -4.68 13.55 19.23
CA THR A 8 -3.84 13.60 18.02
C THR A 8 -3.10 14.94 18.00
N VAL A 9 -1.79 14.90 18.28
CA VAL A 9 -0.95 16.12 18.37
C VAL A 9 -0.64 16.70 16.99
N HIS A 10 -0.45 15.85 15.98
CA HIS A 10 -0.04 16.29 14.64
C HIS A 10 -0.54 15.32 13.57
N CYS A 11 -1.04 15.87 12.46
CA CYS A 11 -1.38 15.14 11.24
C CYS A 11 -1.00 16.02 10.04
N ALA A 12 -0.12 15.53 9.19
CA ALA A 12 0.32 16.25 7.99
C ALA A 12 0.33 15.34 6.78
N GLU A 13 0.00 15.92 5.62
CA GLU A 13 0.09 15.24 4.34
C GLU A 13 1.56 15.15 3.91
N VAL A 14 2.03 13.93 3.61
CA VAL A 14 3.37 13.71 3.07
C VAL A 14 3.28 13.68 1.55
N ARG A 15 3.89 14.68 0.91
CA ARG A 15 4.00 14.75 -0.56
C ARG A 15 5.37 14.29 -1.03
N PRO A 16 5.46 13.66 -2.22
CA PRO A 16 6.75 13.30 -2.78
C PRO A 16 7.58 14.55 -3.07
N ALA A 17 8.86 14.53 -2.70
CA ALA A 17 9.78 15.65 -2.91
C ALA A 17 9.94 16.01 -4.40
N VAL A 18 9.87 15.01 -5.30
CA VAL A 18 9.95 15.20 -6.74
C VAL A 18 8.81 14.42 -7.41
N PRO A 19 7.66 15.05 -7.69
CA PRO A 19 6.46 14.36 -8.17
C PRO A 19 6.57 13.82 -9.61
N ARG A 20 7.49 14.36 -10.41
CA ARG A 20 7.69 13.95 -11.82
C ARG A 20 8.68 12.80 -12.00
N ARG A 21 9.30 12.31 -10.92
CA ARG A 21 10.28 11.22 -10.99
C ARG A 21 9.58 9.87 -10.83
N VAL A 22 9.72 9.01 -11.84
CA VAL A 22 9.26 7.61 -11.78
C VAL A 22 10.16 6.83 -10.83
N LYS A 23 9.57 6.05 -9.93
CA LYS A 23 10.27 5.29 -8.87
C LYS A 23 9.57 3.98 -8.60
N ASN A 24 10.30 2.87 -8.59
CA ASN A 24 9.70 1.59 -8.27
C ASN A 24 9.41 1.48 -6.77
N PHE A 25 8.24 0.98 -6.39
CA PHE A 25 7.85 0.78 -5.00
C PHE A 25 7.52 -0.69 -4.73
N ALA A 26 8.06 -1.22 -3.63
CA ALA A 26 7.61 -2.45 -3.02
C ALA A 26 6.52 -2.12 -1.99
N ILE A 27 5.40 -2.85 -2.06
CA ILE A 27 4.27 -2.72 -1.15
C ILE A 27 4.07 -4.06 -0.43
N TRP A 28 3.99 -4.00 0.89
CA TRP A 28 3.59 -5.13 1.73
C TRP A 28 2.20 -4.88 2.25
N LEU A 29 1.32 -5.84 2.01
CA LEU A 29 -0.10 -5.69 2.27
C LEU A 29 -0.63 -6.92 2.96
N ARG A 30 -1.53 -6.70 3.92
CA ARG A 30 -2.38 -7.74 4.48
C ARG A 30 -3.79 -7.51 3.96
N TYR A 31 -4.51 -8.57 3.63
CA TYR A 31 -5.93 -8.47 3.33
C TYR A 31 -6.70 -9.66 3.90
N ASP A 32 -7.98 -9.44 4.14
CA ASP A 32 -8.93 -10.47 4.55
C ASP A 32 -9.73 -10.93 3.34
N SER A 33 -9.66 -12.23 3.06
CA SER A 33 -10.50 -12.92 2.10
C SER A 33 -11.70 -13.57 2.79
N GLN A 34 -12.58 -14.20 2.02
CA GLN A 34 -13.68 -15.00 2.57
C GLN A 34 -13.20 -16.22 3.37
N HIS A 35 -11.97 -16.67 3.13
CA HIS A 35 -11.42 -17.89 3.72
C HIS A 35 -10.34 -17.64 4.78
N GLY A 36 -9.95 -16.38 4.98
CA GLY A 36 -8.99 -16.01 6.01
C GLY A 36 -8.13 -14.81 5.66
N THR A 37 -7.19 -14.52 6.54
CA THR A 37 -6.22 -13.43 6.35
C THR A 37 -5.04 -13.89 5.51
N HIS A 38 -4.68 -13.12 4.50
CA HIS A 38 -3.52 -13.35 3.67
C HIS A 38 -2.54 -12.18 3.76
N LEU A 39 -1.25 -12.51 3.81
CA LEU A 39 -0.16 -11.57 3.61
C LEU A 39 0.25 -11.67 2.15
N VAL A 40 0.34 -10.51 1.49
CA VAL A 40 0.95 -10.38 0.17
C VAL A 40 2.31 -9.74 0.38
N PRO A 41 3.38 -10.53 0.57
CA PRO A 41 4.71 -10.04 0.32
C PRO A 41 4.90 -9.99 -1.19
N ARG A 42 5.09 -8.78 -1.75
CA ARG A 42 5.61 -8.50 -3.10
C ARG A 42 4.63 -8.60 -4.29
N ILE A 43 4.38 -7.45 -4.95
CA ILE A 43 4.04 -7.33 -6.39
C ILE A 43 4.79 -6.12 -6.99
N PRO A 44 5.95 -6.31 -7.64
CA PRO A 44 6.61 -5.31 -8.45
C PRO A 44 6.23 -5.61 -9.91
N GLY A 45 5.27 -4.85 -10.44
CA GLY A 45 5.03 -4.80 -11.88
C GLY A 45 5.87 -3.68 -12.50
N PRO A 46 6.41 -3.85 -13.72
CA PRO A 46 7.37 -2.92 -14.33
C PRO A 46 6.85 -1.51 -14.62
N ASP A 47 5.54 -1.22 -14.50
CA ASP A 47 4.96 -0.06 -15.18
C ASP A 47 4.17 0.92 -14.31
N HIS A 48 3.96 0.68 -13.01
CA HIS A 48 2.95 1.47 -12.26
C HIS A 48 3.39 1.92 -10.87
N CYS A 49 4.24 2.95 -10.89
CA CYS A 49 4.75 3.70 -9.75
C CYS A 49 3.72 4.72 -9.19
N TRP A 50 2.48 4.29 -9.00
CA TRP A 50 1.53 5.01 -8.17
C TRP A 50 0.88 4.01 -7.23
N GLY A 51 1.03 4.20 -5.92
CA GLY A 51 0.49 3.31 -4.89
C GLY A 51 -1.02 3.05 -4.99
N GLY A 52 -1.74 3.79 -5.83
CA GLY A 52 -3.14 3.54 -6.18
C GLY A 52 -3.38 2.33 -7.09
N HIS A 53 -2.43 1.92 -7.94
CA HIS A 53 -2.70 0.84 -8.91
C HIS A 53 -2.80 -0.52 -8.25
N SER A 54 -1.89 -0.84 -7.32
CA SER A 54 -1.98 -2.08 -6.53
C SER A 54 -3.30 -2.16 -5.75
N VAL A 55 -3.83 -1.01 -5.35
CA VAL A 55 -5.10 -0.95 -4.64
C VAL A 55 -6.27 -1.31 -5.54
N LEU A 56 -6.26 -0.84 -6.78
CA LEU A 56 -7.29 -1.15 -7.78
C LEU A 56 -7.19 -2.60 -8.24
N ASP A 57 -5.98 -3.08 -8.50
CA ASP A 57 -5.71 -4.44 -8.99
C ASP A 57 -6.19 -5.51 -8.00
N MET A 58 -5.88 -5.32 -6.71
CA MET A 58 -6.39 -6.16 -5.62
C MET A 58 -7.94 -6.16 -5.54
N GLY A 59 -8.58 -5.06 -5.93
CA GLY A 59 -10.04 -4.96 -6.00
C GLY A 59 -10.61 -5.70 -7.22
N ALA A 60 -9.94 -5.60 -8.37
CA ALA A 60 -10.37 -6.24 -9.60
C ALA A 60 -10.15 -7.76 -9.58
N GLN A 61 -8.94 -8.21 -9.20
CA GLN A 61 -8.54 -9.61 -9.26
C GLN A 61 -9.12 -10.44 -8.11
N HIS A 62 -9.02 -9.90 -6.89
CA HIS A 62 -9.34 -10.63 -5.67
C HIS A 62 -10.60 -10.13 -4.96
N ARG A 63 -11.29 -9.13 -5.54
CA ARG A 63 -12.50 -8.53 -4.95
C ARG A 63 -12.29 -8.02 -3.52
N VAL A 64 -11.05 -7.65 -3.19
CA VAL A 64 -10.67 -7.18 -1.86
C VAL A 64 -11.12 -5.74 -1.72
N ARG A 65 -11.98 -5.49 -0.74
CA ARG A 65 -12.51 -4.16 -0.43
C ARG A 65 -11.47 -3.31 0.30
N ALA A 66 -11.63 -1.99 0.26
CA ALA A 66 -10.68 -1.08 0.89
C ALA A 66 -10.57 -1.26 2.42
N HIS A 67 -11.67 -1.59 3.10
CA HIS A 67 -11.68 -1.79 4.55
C HIS A 67 -11.12 -3.14 5.00
N SER A 68 -11.04 -4.12 4.10
CA SER A 68 -10.53 -5.47 4.38
C SER A 68 -9.06 -5.59 3.99
N ARG A 69 -8.34 -4.45 3.97
CA ARG A 69 -6.98 -4.34 3.44
C ARG A 69 -6.17 -3.37 4.29
N ASN A 70 -5.00 -3.82 4.72
CA ASN A 70 -4.10 -3.08 5.59
C ASN A 70 -2.72 -2.97 4.95
N MET A 71 -2.29 -1.74 4.65
CA MET A 71 -0.95 -1.47 4.14
C MET A 71 0.05 -1.48 5.29
N MET A 72 1.05 -2.36 5.20
CA MET A 72 2.01 -2.58 6.29
C MET A 72 3.29 -1.78 6.07
N LYS A 73 3.82 -1.79 4.84
CA LYS A 73 5.05 -1.09 4.47
C LYS A 73 5.00 -0.70 3.00
N VAL A 74 5.63 0.43 2.68
CA VAL A 74 5.93 0.88 1.32
C VAL A 74 7.39 1.31 1.28
N GLU A 75 8.16 0.82 0.30
CA GLU A 75 9.59 1.10 0.17
C GLU A 75 9.97 1.35 -1.30
N GLU A 76 10.83 2.33 -1.55
CA GLU A 76 11.41 2.57 -2.88
C GLU A 76 12.48 1.51 -3.16
N ILE A 77 12.40 0.85 -4.31
CA ILE A 77 13.36 -0.17 -4.74
C ILE A 77 14.16 0.30 -5.96
N ALA A 78 15.43 -0.10 -6.00
CA ALA A 78 16.31 0.21 -7.12
C ALA A 78 15.89 -0.53 -8.40
N GLU A 79 16.22 0.06 -9.55
CA GLU A 79 16.08 -0.58 -10.86
C GLU A 79 16.80 -1.93 -10.88
N GLY A 80 16.16 -2.94 -11.48
CA GLY A 80 16.68 -4.32 -11.52
C GLY A 80 16.43 -5.18 -10.27
N LYS A 81 15.81 -4.64 -9.21
CA LYS A 81 15.35 -5.41 -8.04
C LYS A 81 13.82 -5.63 -8.00
N CYS A 82 13.14 -5.25 -9.08
CA CYS A 82 11.73 -5.54 -9.32
C CYS A 82 11.54 -7.04 -9.54
#